data_AF-A0A931L8S9-F1
#
_entry.id   AF-A0A931L8S9-F1
#
_cell.length_a   1.000
_cell.length_b   1.000
_cell.length_c   1.000
_cell.angle_alpha   90.00
_cell.angle_beta   90.00
_cell.angle_gamma   90.00
#
_symmetry.space_group_name_H-M   'P 1'
#
loop_
_entity.id
_entity.type
_entity.pdbx_description
1 polymer ?
#
loop_
_entity_poly.entity_id
_entity_poly.type
_entity_poly.pdbx_seq_one_letter_code
_entity_poly.pdbx_strand_id
1 'polypeptide(L)'
;MGLSKIGRELTAITMGIDRFERRVNDGRSLLDGEGLVPIYMGADLVAPRAYESWEVVQSDLRDLEKEVGALPPGERQVFLTGMVASLKVAVRIFSGGSPTFAEKVTDLVGAPAGRESEAVIEGARDALDQLLTQEGFVRGSLNDRVQAWEADRAVDADKLVGVFGELMDEARRRTNEMIFDTGDYTMVLNPVSGVPYSARCNFNEGQMDLNTDLAYSRAALKHLVCHEVFPGHSTQLLYTRAEVDAGRSTLDALLITTNAITGCVQEGIGDQGIHLIDWVEDADDRIYQQLRRLRSAAQTNAAWAYMVEGQPAEDTAAYLRDVAMGQEAWVRGRLRMAAHPFRGPFIASYWAGNEAVRKVRERVTPDTREAFLVALFGRAQSPESLSMFAA
;
A
#
# COMPACT_ATOMS: atom_id res chain seq x y z
N MET A 1 -17.13 23.84 10.68
CA MET A 1 -17.96 22.90 9.89
C MET A 1 -17.99 21.55 10.60
N GLY A 2 -19.09 20.79 10.56
CA GLY A 2 -19.12 19.44 11.16
C GLY A 2 -18.29 18.43 10.36
N LEU A 3 -17.77 17.40 11.02
CA LEU A 3 -16.89 16.39 10.41
C LEU A 3 -17.49 15.73 9.16
N SER A 4 -18.79 15.40 9.19
CA SER A 4 -19.51 14.84 8.04
C SER A 4 -19.47 15.75 6.80
N LYS A 5 -19.64 17.07 7.00
CA LYS A 5 -19.57 18.03 5.89
C LYS A 5 -18.12 18.17 5.39
N ILE A 6 -17.12 18.17 6.28
CA ILE A 6 -15.69 18.19 5.87
C ILE A 6 -15.35 16.95 5.04
N GLY A 7 -15.77 15.76 5.47
CA GLY A 7 -15.54 14.53 4.71
C GLY A 7 -16.17 14.56 3.32
N ARG A 8 -17.39 15.10 3.19
CA ARG A 8 -18.04 15.31 1.89
C ARG A 8 -17.26 16.27 1.01
N GLU A 9 -16.85 17.42 1.55
CA GLU A 9 -16.11 18.45 0.80
C GLU A 9 -14.75 17.92 0.33
N LEU A 10 -14.00 17.27 1.21
CA LEU A 10 -12.75 16.60 0.86
C LEU A 10 -12.95 15.58 -0.27
N THR A 11 -13.99 14.75 -0.18
CA THR A 11 -14.31 13.76 -1.24
C THR A 11 -14.64 14.42 -2.57
N ALA A 12 -15.49 15.45 -2.56
CA ALA A 12 -15.87 16.17 -3.78
C ALA A 12 -14.67 16.87 -4.43
N ILE A 13 -13.80 17.49 -3.63
CA ILE A 13 -12.57 18.16 -4.07
C ILE A 13 -11.60 17.13 -4.66
N THR A 14 -11.30 16.04 -3.94
CA THR A 14 -10.36 15.00 -4.40
C THR A 14 -10.81 14.36 -5.71
N MET A 15 -12.08 13.97 -5.82
CA MET A 15 -12.62 13.42 -7.07
C MET A 15 -12.70 14.47 -8.18
N GLY A 16 -12.88 15.75 -7.84
CA GLY A 16 -12.78 16.85 -8.79
C GLY A 16 -11.37 17.01 -9.34
N ILE A 17 -10.35 16.89 -8.49
CA ILE A 17 -8.92 16.89 -8.88
C ILE A 17 -8.63 15.74 -9.83
N ASP A 18 -9.03 14.50 -9.47
CA ASP A 18 -8.86 13.31 -10.31
C ASP A 18 -9.48 13.52 -11.70
N ARG A 19 -10.75 13.94 -11.74
CA ARG A 19 -11.47 14.18 -12.99
C ARG A 19 -10.82 15.28 -13.82
N PHE A 20 -10.36 16.36 -13.18
CA PHE A 20 -9.75 17.49 -13.88
C PHE A 20 -8.39 17.08 -14.46
N GLU A 21 -7.55 16.38 -13.69
CA GLU A 21 -6.25 15.85 -14.15
C GLU A 21 -6.40 14.97 -15.38
N ARG A 22 -7.31 13.98 -15.33
CA ARG A 22 -7.55 13.07 -16.46
C ARG A 22 -8.01 13.82 -17.71
N ARG A 23 -8.85 14.85 -17.54
CA ARG A 23 -9.38 15.66 -18.65
C ARG A 23 -8.29 16.52 -19.30
N VAL A 24 -7.44 17.17 -18.51
CA VAL A 24 -6.43 18.10 -19.05
C VAL A 24 -5.21 17.38 -19.63
N ASN A 25 -4.92 16.17 -19.17
CA ASN A 25 -3.74 15.41 -19.58
C ASN A 25 -4.00 14.32 -20.63
N ASP A 26 -5.26 14.01 -21.00
CA ASP A 26 -5.70 13.19 -22.16
C ASP A 26 -4.64 12.21 -22.74
N GLY A 27 -4.32 11.15 -21.99
CA GLY A 27 -3.38 10.09 -22.41
C GLY A 27 -1.88 10.35 -22.13
N ARG A 28 -1.53 11.51 -21.58
CA ARG A 28 -0.19 11.87 -21.03
C ARG A 28 -0.22 12.07 -19.51
N SER A 29 -1.21 11.50 -18.84
CA SER A 29 -1.36 11.57 -17.39
C SER A 29 -0.10 11.02 -16.71
N LEU A 30 0.35 11.71 -15.65
CA LEU A 30 1.41 11.24 -14.76
C LEU A 30 0.98 10.03 -13.91
N LEU A 31 -0.23 9.50 -14.11
CA LEU A 31 -0.81 8.42 -13.33
C LEU A 31 -1.05 7.18 -14.18
N ASP A 32 -0.48 7.11 -15.39
CA ASP A 32 -0.58 5.99 -16.33
C ASP A 32 -2.04 5.56 -16.61
N GLY A 33 -2.98 6.51 -16.53
CA GLY A 33 -4.41 6.25 -16.72
C GLY A 33 -5.14 5.72 -15.47
N GLU A 34 -4.45 5.36 -14.40
CA GLU A 34 -5.08 4.94 -13.13
C GLU A 34 -5.70 6.12 -12.38
N GLY A 35 -5.24 7.34 -12.59
CA GLY A 35 -5.73 8.56 -11.93
C GLY A 35 -5.23 8.76 -10.50
N LEU A 36 -5.68 9.84 -9.86
CA LEU A 36 -5.38 10.15 -8.47
C LEU A 36 -6.12 9.21 -7.52
N VAL A 37 -7.34 8.80 -7.88
CA VAL A 37 -8.14 7.81 -7.14
C VAL A 37 -8.40 6.62 -8.07
N PRO A 38 -7.57 5.56 -8.02
CA PRO A 38 -7.70 4.40 -8.90
C PRO A 38 -9.02 3.65 -8.79
N ILE A 39 -9.54 3.48 -7.56
CA ILE A 39 -10.80 2.78 -7.32
C ILE A 39 -11.68 3.70 -6.46
N TYR A 40 -12.85 4.09 -6.97
CA TYR A 40 -13.78 4.93 -6.23
C TYR A 40 -15.17 4.32 -6.18
N MET A 41 -15.55 3.82 -5.00
CA MET A 41 -16.86 3.21 -4.74
C MET A 41 -17.93 4.22 -4.31
N GLY A 42 -17.71 5.53 -4.49
CA GLY A 42 -18.62 6.59 -3.98
C GLY A 42 -19.32 7.42 -5.04
N ALA A 43 -19.33 6.97 -6.30
CA ALA A 43 -19.84 7.75 -7.43
C ALA A 43 -21.34 8.09 -7.30
N ASP A 44 -22.10 7.24 -6.61
CA ASP A 44 -23.52 7.41 -6.28
C ASP A 44 -23.76 8.35 -5.06
N LEU A 45 -22.73 8.65 -4.27
CA LEU A 45 -22.85 9.36 -2.99
C LEU A 45 -22.30 10.78 -3.01
N VAL A 46 -21.21 11.01 -3.76
CA VAL A 46 -20.55 12.32 -3.86
C VAL A 46 -20.23 12.63 -5.31
N ALA A 47 -20.87 13.67 -5.83
CA ALA A 47 -20.53 14.22 -7.12
C ALA A 47 -19.14 14.88 -7.08
N PRO A 48 -18.23 14.59 -8.02
CA PRO A 48 -16.97 15.28 -8.15
C PRO A 48 -17.17 16.78 -8.37
N ARG A 49 -16.36 17.62 -7.72
CA ARG A 49 -16.38 19.05 -7.98
C ARG A 49 -15.91 19.34 -9.40
N ALA A 50 -16.64 20.22 -10.09
CA ALA A 50 -16.22 20.69 -11.40
C ALA A 50 -15.13 21.76 -11.24
N TYR A 51 -14.02 21.58 -11.94
CA TYR A 51 -12.94 22.56 -11.99
C TYR A 51 -12.69 23.02 -13.41
N GLU A 52 -12.33 24.30 -13.53
CA GLU A 52 -11.94 24.94 -14.79
C GLU A 52 -10.46 25.29 -14.81
N SER A 53 -9.82 25.41 -13.65
CA SER A 53 -8.40 25.71 -13.52
C SER A 53 -7.81 25.19 -12.20
N TRP A 54 -6.48 25.05 -12.16
CA TRP A 54 -5.77 24.63 -10.95
C TRP A 54 -5.80 25.70 -9.85
N GLU A 55 -5.97 26.98 -10.19
CA GLU A 55 -6.10 28.07 -9.22
C GLU A 55 -7.37 27.94 -8.37
N VAL A 56 -8.47 27.49 -9.00
CA VAL A 56 -9.73 27.21 -8.29
C VAL A 56 -9.56 26.03 -7.33
N VAL A 57 -8.91 24.95 -7.79
CA VAL A 57 -8.56 23.80 -6.94
C VAL A 57 -7.76 24.23 -5.72
N GLN A 58 -6.71 25.04 -5.94
CA GLN A 58 -5.87 25.54 -4.85
C GLN A 58 -6.64 26.44 -3.88
N SER A 59 -7.65 27.19 -4.36
CA SER A 59 -8.51 27.99 -3.49
C SER A 59 -9.37 27.13 -2.59
N ASP A 60 -10.02 26.11 -3.15
CA ASP A 60 -10.83 25.16 -2.40
C ASP A 60 -10.01 24.42 -1.34
N LEU A 61 -8.78 24.00 -1.68
CA LEU A 61 -7.89 23.35 -0.71
C LEU A 61 -7.47 24.29 0.42
N ARG A 62 -7.28 25.60 0.16
CA ARG A 62 -7.00 26.59 1.21
C ARG A 62 -8.19 26.83 2.12
N ASP A 63 -9.40 26.82 1.58
CA ASP A 63 -10.61 27.00 2.38
C ASP A 63 -10.91 25.75 3.21
N LEU A 64 -10.76 24.56 2.62
CA LEU A 64 -10.85 23.29 3.35
C LEU A 64 -9.82 23.20 4.48
N GLU A 65 -8.57 23.65 4.25
CA GLU A 65 -7.53 23.69 5.28
C GLU A 65 -7.95 24.54 6.50
N LYS A 66 -8.57 25.70 6.29
CA LYS A 66 -9.08 26.54 7.40
C LYS A 66 -10.16 25.82 8.19
N GLU A 67 -11.07 25.12 7.52
CA GLU A 67 -12.15 24.38 8.16
C GLU A 67 -11.63 23.17 8.94
N VAL A 68 -10.61 22.48 8.42
CA VAL A 68 -9.90 21.39 9.11
C VAL A 68 -9.14 21.92 10.33
N GLY A 69 -8.48 23.08 10.21
CA GLY A 69 -7.77 23.72 11.33
C GLY A 69 -8.70 24.15 12.48
N ALA A 70 -9.99 24.33 12.21
CA ALA A 70 -11.00 24.63 13.23
C ALA A 70 -11.59 23.38 13.93
N LEU A 71 -11.19 22.18 13.53
CA LEU A 71 -11.58 20.95 14.24
C LEU A 71 -10.93 20.86 15.62
N PRO A 72 -11.55 20.14 16.57
CA PRO A 72 -10.88 19.79 17.82
C PRO A 72 -9.61 18.97 17.56
N PRO A 73 -8.55 19.15 18.37
CA PRO A 73 -7.36 18.31 18.31
C PRO A 73 -7.69 16.84 18.46
N GLY A 74 -7.15 16.01 17.56
CA GLY A 74 -7.34 14.56 17.58
C GLY A 74 -7.02 13.90 16.24
N GLU A 75 -7.17 12.58 16.19
CA GLU A 75 -6.87 11.72 15.03
C GLU A 75 -7.45 12.26 13.71
N ARG A 76 -8.73 12.68 13.72
CA ARG A 76 -9.38 13.22 12.52
C ARG A 76 -8.75 14.52 12.03
N GLN A 77 -8.37 15.43 12.92
CA GLN A 77 -7.71 16.68 12.52
C GLN A 77 -6.33 16.38 11.91
N VAL A 78 -5.57 15.45 12.49
CA VAL A 78 -4.26 15.02 11.98
C VAL A 78 -4.40 14.43 10.58
N PHE A 79 -5.30 13.45 10.40
CA PHE A 79 -5.54 12.84 9.09
C PHE A 79 -5.92 13.87 8.03
N LEU A 80 -6.93 14.70 8.31
CA LEU A 80 -7.47 15.64 7.34
C LEU A 80 -6.44 16.73 6.99
N THR A 81 -5.63 17.17 7.95
CA THR A 81 -4.55 18.13 7.71
C THR A 81 -3.51 17.53 6.76
N GLY A 82 -3.06 16.30 7.03
CA GLY A 82 -2.13 15.59 6.16
C GLY A 82 -2.72 15.35 4.77
N MET A 83 -4.02 15.01 4.68
CA MET A 83 -4.67 14.72 3.40
C MET A 83 -4.73 15.98 2.53
N VAL A 84 -5.08 17.13 3.12
CA VAL A 84 -5.08 18.41 2.41
C VAL A 84 -3.66 18.79 1.95
N ALA A 85 -2.64 18.58 2.78
CA ALA A 85 -1.24 18.80 2.41
C ALA A 85 -0.81 17.91 1.23
N SER A 86 -1.16 16.64 1.27
CA SER A 86 -0.91 15.66 0.20
C SER A 86 -1.56 16.04 -1.12
N LEU A 87 -2.83 16.45 -1.08
CA LEU A 87 -3.55 16.94 -2.26
C LEU A 87 -2.92 18.21 -2.84
N LYS A 88 -2.41 19.12 -2.00
CA LYS A 88 -1.68 20.31 -2.48
C LYS A 88 -0.40 19.92 -3.22
N VAL A 89 0.32 18.89 -2.78
CA VAL A 89 1.51 18.38 -3.50
C VAL A 89 1.10 17.72 -4.82
N ALA A 90 0.05 16.91 -4.82
CA ALA A 90 -0.49 16.31 -6.05
C ALA A 90 -0.87 17.41 -7.07
N VAL A 91 -1.61 18.44 -6.64
CA VAL A 91 -1.99 19.58 -7.49
C VAL A 91 -0.77 20.37 -7.97
N ARG A 92 0.24 20.59 -7.11
CA ARG A 92 1.51 21.22 -7.53
C ARG A 92 2.18 20.43 -8.65
N ILE A 93 2.17 19.10 -8.59
CA ILE A 93 2.69 18.23 -9.66
C ILE A 93 1.84 18.37 -10.93
N PHE A 94 0.52 18.25 -10.81
CA PHE A 94 -0.39 18.32 -11.96
C PHE A 94 -0.42 19.69 -12.64
N SER A 95 -0.10 20.77 -11.91
CA SER A 95 0.06 22.12 -12.47
C SER A 95 1.47 22.40 -13.01
N GLY A 96 2.31 21.37 -13.19
CA GLY A 96 3.65 21.48 -13.80
C GLY A 96 4.80 21.81 -12.84
N GLY A 97 4.54 21.80 -11.53
CA GLY A 97 5.60 21.93 -10.52
C GLY A 97 6.39 20.63 -10.33
N SER A 98 7.63 20.78 -9.88
CA SER A 98 8.56 19.65 -9.67
C SER A 98 9.02 19.58 -8.22
N PRO A 99 8.16 19.16 -7.27
CA PRO A 99 8.62 18.89 -5.92
C PRO A 99 9.71 17.82 -5.94
N THR A 100 10.65 17.92 -5.01
CA THR A 100 11.74 16.97 -4.84
C THR A 100 11.19 15.59 -4.46
N PHE A 101 12.00 14.55 -4.67
CA PHE A 101 11.61 13.20 -4.25
C PHE A 101 11.33 13.13 -2.73
N ALA A 102 12.16 13.82 -1.93
CA ALA A 102 11.99 13.93 -0.49
C ALA A 102 10.66 14.58 -0.09
N GLU A 103 10.33 15.74 -0.68
CA GLU A 103 9.03 16.41 -0.44
C GLU A 103 7.85 15.49 -0.80
N LYS A 104 7.95 14.72 -1.89
CA LYS A 104 6.87 13.77 -2.26
C LYS A 104 6.77 12.61 -1.26
N VAL A 105 7.89 12.08 -0.78
CA VAL A 105 7.86 11.00 0.24
C VAL A 105 7.16 11.46 1.51
N THR A 106 7.50 12.65 2.01
CA THR A 106 6.91 13.15 3.26
C THR A 106 5.50 13.68 3.07
N ASP A 107 5.29 14.54 2.08
CA ASP A 107 4.09 15.38 2.04
C ASP A 107 3.01 14.77 1.14
N LEU A 108 3.38 14.01 0.09
CA LEU A 108 2.42 13.28 -0.75
C LEU A 108 2.10 11.90 -0.16
N VAL A 109 3.12 11.13 0.24
CA VAL A 109 2.95 9.73 0.69
C VAL A 109 2.77 9.62 2.20
N GLY A 110 3.26 10.58 3.00
CA GLY A 110 3.17 10.51 4.46
C GLY A 110 4.18 9.56 5.09
N ALA A 111 5.23 9.20 4.35
CA ALA A 111 6.29 8.32 4.82
C ALA A 111 7.51 9.15 5.32
N PRO A 112 8.31 8.62 6.26
CA PRO A 112 9.55 9.27 6.67
C PRO A 112 10.53 9.44 5.51
N ALA A 113 11.22 10.58 5.48
CA ALA A 113 12.32 10.82 4.55
C ALA A 113 13.59 10.08 5.00
N GLY A 114 14.38 9.63 4.03
CA GLY A 114 15.69 9.03 4.26
C GLY A 114 15.76 7.54 3.96
N ARG A 115 16.95 6.99 4.20
CA ARG A 115 17.20 5.56 4.23
C ARG A 115 16.76 5.01 5.59
N GLU A 116 16.25 3.78 5.59
CA GLU A 116 16.20 2.90 6.74
C GLU A 116 17.60 2.56 7.22
N SER A 117 17.74 2.36 8.53
CA SER A 117 19.05 2.12 9.14
C SER A 117 19.68 0.80 8.70
N GLU A 118 21.01 0.77 8.63
CA GLU A 118 21.76 -0.46 8.34
C GLU A 118 21.41 -1.58 9.33
N ALA A 119 21.17 -1.24 10.61
CA ALA A 119 20.74 -2.20 11.63
C ALA A 119 19.39 -2.87 11.31
N VAL A 120 18.45 -2.17 10.64
CA VAL A 120 17.20 -2.77 10.18
C VAL A 120 17.45 -3.80 9.08
N ILE A 121 18.32 -3.46 8.13
CA ILE A 121 18.67 -4.34 7.00
C ILE A 121 19.41 -5.58 7.50
N GLU A 122 20.48 -5.39 8.27
CA GLU A 122 21.29 -6.51 8.78
C GLU A 122 20.51 -7.36 9.78
N GLY A 123 19.69 -6.75 10.65
CA GLY A 123 18.84 -7.51 11.56
C GLY A 123 17.81 -8.39 10.82
N ALA A 124 17.26 -7.92 9.69
CA ALA A 124 16.36 -8.74 8.87
C ALA A 124 17.12 -9.85 8.13
N ARG A 125 18.35 -9.59 7.68
CA ARG A 125 19.23 -10.60 7.05
C ARG A 125 19.65 -11.69 8.03
N ASP A 126 20.02 -11.33 9.25
CA ASP A 126 20.36 -12.26 10.33
C ASP A 126 19.16 -13.14 10.72
N ALA A 127 17.96 -12.54 10.83
CA ALA A 127 16.75 -13.30 11.11
C ALA A 127 16.42 -14.30 9.99
N LEU A 128 16.58 -13.88 8.73
CA LEU A 128 16.38 -14.75 7.58
C LEU A 128 17.42 -15.88 7.51
N ASP A 129 18.68 -15.58 7.81
CA ASP A 129 19.78 -16.54 7.90
C ASP A 129 19.49 -17.67 8.91
N GLN A 130 19.01 -17.29 10.10
CA GLN A 130 18.64 -18.23 11.15
C GLN A 130 17.47 -19.14 10.74
N LEU A 131 16.42 -18.58 10.13
CA LEU A 131 15.26 -19.35 9.67
C LEU A 131 15.63 -20.33 8.55
N LEU A 132 16.40 -19.89 7.56
CA LEU A 132 16.88 -20.74 6.47
C LEU A 132 17.76 -21.89 6.99
N THR A 133 18.62 -21.60 7.96
CA THR A 133 19.47 -22.62 8.59
C THR A 133 18.64 -23.67 9.33
N GLN A 134 17.58 -23.27 10.01
CA GLN A 134 16.65 -24.19 10.69
C GLN A 134 15.93 -25.12 9.70
N GLU A 135 15.61 -24.61 8.51
CA GLU A 135 15.01 -25.38 7.41
C GLU A 135 16.04 -26.16 6.56
N GLY A 136 17.32 -26.19 6.97
CA GLY A 136 18.36 -27.00 6.33
C GLY A 136 19.03 -26.36 5.11
N PHE A 137 18.69 -25.12 4.77
CA PHE A 137 19.42 -24.33 3.77
C PHE A 137 20.69 -23.78 4.41
N VAL A 138 21.80 -24.52 4.32
CA VAL A 138 23.07 -24.22 5.02
C VAL A 138 24.28 -24.04 4.10
N ARG A 139 24.13 -24.21 2.79
CA ARG A 139 25.24 -24.17 1.83
C ARG A 139 25.25 -22.83 1.08
N GLY A 140 26.44 -22.23 0.95
CA GLY A 140 26.65 -21.00 0.18
C GLY A 140 26.41 -19.73 1.01
N SER A 141 26.37 -18.60 0.31
CA SER A 141 26.02 -17.29 0.87
C SER A 141 24.55 -17.24 1.33
N LEU A 142 24.14 -16.16 2.01
CA LEU A 142 22.72 -15.96 2.32
C LEU A 142 21.87 -15.86 1.04
N ASN A 143 22.40 -15.22 -0.01
CA ASN A 143 21.72 -15.11 -1.31
C ASN A 143 21.53 -16.48 -1.95
N ASP A 144 22.58 -17.33 -1.98
CA ASP A 144 22.49 -18.69 -2.51
C ASP A 144 21.39 -19.51 -1.80
N ARG A 145 21.25 -19.33 -0.48
CA ARG A 145 20.24 -20.03 0.33
C ARG A 145 18.83 -19.51 0.10
N VAL A 146 18.64 -18.21 -0.06
CA VAL A 146 17.34 -17.63 -0.46
C VAL A 146 16.94 -18.13 -1.84
N GLN A 147 17.85 -18.13 -2.81
CA GLN A 147 17.57 -18.62 -4.16
C GLN A 147 17.26 -20.12 -4.15
N ALA A 148 17.99 -20.92 -3.37
CA ALA A 148 17.71 -22.34 -3.22
C ALA A 148 16.34 -22.59 -2.58
N TRP A 149 15.96 -21.82 -1.55
CA TRP A 149 14.64 -21.90 -0.93
C TRP A 149 13.52 -21.46 -1.89
N GLU A 150 13.68 -20.33 -2.59
CA GLU A 150 12.68 -19.86 -3.57
C GLU A 150 12.50 -20.88 -4.72
N ALA A 151 13.59 -21.51 -5.18
CA ALA A 151 13.55 -22.53 -6.22
C ALA A 151 12.93 -23.85 -5.73
N ASP A 152 13.29 -24.32 -4.53
CA ASP A 152 12.75 -25.55 -3.93
C ASP A 152 11.25 -25.44 -3.65
N ARG A 153 10.79 -24.25 -3.24
CA ARG A 153 9.40 -24.00 -2.86
C ARG A 153 8.56 -23.37 -3.96
N ALA A 154 9.10 -23.18 -5.16
CA ALA A 154 8.39 -22.59 -6.29
C ALA A 154 7.15 -23.43 -6.66
N VAL A 155 6.02 -22.75 -6.86
CA VAL A 155 4.81 -23.35 -7.39
C VAL A 155 4.91 -23.42 -8.91
N ASP A 156 4.69 -24.61 -9.48
CA ASP A 156 4.66 -24.79 -10.93
C ASP A 156 3.60 -23.87 -11.58
N ALA A 157 3.93 -23.32 -12.75
CA ALA A 157 3.08 -22.33 -13.42
C ALA A 157 1.64 -22.85 -13.69
N ASP A 158 1.49 -24.14 -14.00
CA ASP A 158 0.20 -24.79 -14.25
C ASP A 158 -0.64 -24.99 -12.97
N LYS A 159 -0.01 -24.92 -11.79
CA LYS A 159 -0.67 -25.04 -10.48
C LYS A 159 -1.04 -23.70 -9.85
N LEU A 160 -0.52 -22.57 -10.36
CA LEU A 160 -0.71 -21.24 -9.76
C LEU A 160 -2.19 -20.90 -9.53
N VAL A 161 -3.05 -21.12 -10.52
CA VAL A 161 -4.48 -20.80 -10.42
C VAL A 161 -5.18 -21.64 -9.34
N GLY A 162 -4.84 -22.93 -9.26
CA GLY A 162 -5.41 -23.84 -8.24
C GLY A 162 -4.97 -23.45 -6.83
N VAL A 163 -3.66 -23.22 -6.64
CA VAL A 163 -3.11 -22.78 -5.35
C VAL A 163 -3.68 -21.43 -4.93
N PHE A 164 -3.82 -20.49 -5.86
CA PHE A 164 -4.47 -19.20 -5.58
C PHE A 164 -5.91 -19.38 -5.09
N GLY A 165 -6.71 -20.21 -5.76
CA GLY A 165 -8.10 -20.48 -5.36
C GLY A 165 -8.20 -21.05 -3.95
N GLU A 166 -7.40 -22.07 -3.62
CA GLU A 166 -7.35 -22.67 -2.28
C GLU A 166 -7.00 -21.64 -1.20
N LEU A 167 -5.98 -20.81 -1.47
CA LEU A 167 -5.54 -19.79 -0.53
C LEU A 167 -6.60 -18.69 -0.35
N MET A 168 -7.25 -18.28 -1.44
CA MET A 168 -8.31 -17.28 -1.40
C MET A 168 -9.52 -17.77 -0.59
N ASP A 169 -9.93 -19.02 -0.76
CA ASP A 169 -11.06 -19.60 -0.01
C ASP A 169 -10.79 -19.59 1.50
N GLU A 170 -9.59 -20.02 1.92
CA GLU A 170 -9.20 -19.99 3.34
C GLU A 170 -9.05 -18.57 3.88
N ALA A 171 -8.46 -17.67 3.10
CA ALA A 171 -8.32 -16.25 3.46
C ALA A 171 -9.69 -15.58 3.64
N ARG A 172 -10.65 -15.86 2.75
CA ARG A 172 -12.03 -15.36 2.84
C ARG A 172 -12.73 -15.93 4.06
N ARG A 173 -12.60 -17.23 4.31
CA ARG A 173 -13.18 -17.89 5.50
C ARG A 173 -12.72 -17.21 6.79
N ARG A 174 -11.41 -17.01 6.94
CA ARG A 174 -10.84 -16.34 8.13
C ARG A 174 -11.21 -14.87 8.21
N THR A 175 -11.24 -14.16 7.09
CA THR A 175 -11.63 -12.75 7.05
C THR A 175 -13.09 -12.57 7.49
N ASN A 176 -13.99 -13.43 7.02
CA ASN A 176 -15.40 -13.42 7.44
C ASN A 176 -15.57 -13.73 8.93
N GLU A 177 -14.73 -14.61 9.48
CA GLU A 177 -14.76 -14.98 10.90
C GLU A 177 -14.17 -13.89 11.81
N MET A 178 -13.08 -13.26 11.38
CA MET A 178 -12.22 -12.47 12.27
C MET A 178 -12.25 -10.97 12.03
N ILE A 179 -12.78 -10.51 10.89
CA ILE A 179 -12.71 -9.12 10.43
C ILE A 179 -14.10 -8.60 10.03
N PHE A 180 -14.68 -9.14 8.96
CA PHE A 180 -15.87 -8.59 8.30
C PHE A 180 -16.46 -9.59 7.30
N ASP A 181 -17.79 -9.67 7.23
CA ASP A 181 -18.49 -10.48 6.22
C ASP A 181 -18.33 -9.87 4.83
N THR A 182 -17.48 -10.49 4.02
CA THR A 182 -17.11 -10.02 2.67
C THR A 182 -18.21 -10.24 1.62
N GLY A 183 -19.36 -10.82 2.00
CA GLY A 183 -20.43 -11.13 1.07
C GLY A 183 -19.95 -12.08 -0.03
N ASP A 184 -20.50 -11.96 -1.24
CA ASP A 184 -20.16 -12.82 -2.39
C ASP A 184 -18.97 -12.34 -3.23
N TYR A 185 -18.24 -11.33 -2.75
CA TYR A 185 -17.07 -10.82 -3.48
C TYR A 185 -15.98 -11.90 -3.59
N THR A 186 -15.36 -11.99 -4.76
CA THR A 186 -14.27 -12.93 -5.05
C THR A 186 -13.37 -12.35 -6.13
N MET A 187 -12.17 -12.91 -6.27
CA MET A 187 -11.28 -12.61 -7.38
C MET A 187 -10.87 -13.87 -8.14
N VAL A 188 -10.46 -13.69 -9.38
CA VAL A 188 -9.74 -14.70 -10.16
C VAL A 188 -8.32 -14.23 -10.44
N LEU A 189 -7.38 -15.17 -10.51
CA LEU A 189 -6.01 -14.86 -10.87
C LEU A 189 -5.92 -14.47 -12.35
N ASN A 190 -5.27 -13.35 -12.64
CA ASN A 190 -4.96 -12.90 -13.99
C ASN A 190 -3.43 -12.87 -14.19
N PRO A 191 -2.83 -13.92 -14.78
CA PRO A 191 -1.40 -13.94 -15.05
C PRO A 191 -1.00 -12.88 -16.09
N VAL A 192 -0.02 -12.05 -15.75
CA VAL A 192 0.53 -10.99 -16.62
C VAL A 192 2.06 -11.05 -16.65
N SER A 193 2.69 -10.44 -17.66
CA SER A 193 4.16 -10.43 -17.83
C SER A 193 4.61 -9.04 -18.32
N GLY A 194 5.87 -8.67 -18.09
CA GLY A 194 6.44 -7.39 -18.52
C GLY A 194 6.00 -6.17 -17.69
N VAL A 195 5.36 -6.40 -16.54
CA VAL A 195 4.85 -5.35 -15.64
C VAL A 195 5.86 -5.01 -14.53
N PRO A 196 5.87 -3.77 -13.99
CA PRO A 196 6.84 -3.35 -12.98
C PRO A 196 6.47 -3.75 -11.54
N TYR A 197 5.30 -4.35 -11.34
CA TYR A 197 4.78 -4.76 -10.03
C TYR A 197 4.76 -6.29 -9.89
N SER A 198 4.59 -6.79 -8.66
CA SER A 198 4.49 -8.22 -8.37
C SER A 198 3.06 -8.73 -8.47
N ALA A 199 2.11 -7.97 -7.93
CA ALA A 199 0.69 -8.19 -8.09
C ALA A 199 -0.03 -6.82 -8.11
N ARG A 200 -1.29 -6.82 -8.55
CA ARG A 200 -2.17 -5.65 -8.48
C ARG A 200 -3.63 -6.08 -8.35
N CYS A 201 -4.34 -5.45 -7.42
CA CYS A 201 -5.79 -5.54 -7.28
C CYS A 201 -6.55 -4.79 -8.39
N ASN A 202 -7.31 -5.53 -9.21
CA ASN A 202 -8.30 -5.00 -10.16
C ASN A 202 -9.70 -5.27 -9.59
N PHE A 203 -10.08 -4.47 -8.59
CA PHE A 203 -11.26 -4.73 -7.76
C PHE A 203 -12.56 -4.82 -8.56
N ASN A 204 -12.76 -3.91 -9.51
CA ASN A 204 -13.99 -3.81 -10.29
C ASN A 204 -14.16 -4.99 -11.25
N GLU A 205 -13.05 -5.50 -11.78
CA GLU A 205 -13.00 -6.66 -12.66
C GLU A 205 -13.06 -7.99 -11.89
N GLY A 206 -12.89 -7.96 -10.56
CA GLY A 206 -12.76 -9.16 -9.73
C GLY A 206 -11.52 -9.96 -10.11
N GLN A 207 -10.39 -9.28 -10.32
CA GLN A 207 -9.14 -9.90 -10.77
C GLN A 207 -7.95 -9.47 -9.92
N MET A 208 -7.01 -10.40 -9.71
CA MET A 208 -5.68 -10.09 -9.20
C MET A 208 -4.66 -10.32 -10.31
N ASP A 209 -4.04 -9.26 -10.82
CA ASP A 209 -2.91 -9.38 -11.73
C ASP A 209 -1.74 -10.02 -10.97
N LEU A 210 -1.11 -11.04 -11.55
CA LEU A 210 0.10 -11.67 -10.99
C LEU A 210 1.21 -11.68 -12.03
N ASN A 211 2.37 -11.11 -11.70
CA ASN A 211 3.50 -11.04 -12.60
C ASN A 211 4.25 -12.38 -12.71
N THR A 212 4.01 -13.13 -13.79
CA THR A 212 4.63 -14.44 -14.02
C THR A 212 6.09 -14.38 -14.44
N ASP A 213 6.70 -13.20 -14.54
CA ASP A 213 8.16 -13.07 -14.66
C ASP A 213 8.87 -13.36 -13.31
N LEU A 214 8.10 -13.56 -12.24
CA LEU A 214 8.56 -13.93 -10.91
C LEU A 214 8.19 -15.38 -10.56
N ALA A 215 9.04 -16.04 -9.79
CA ALA A 215 8.73 -17.30 -9.13
C ALA A 215 8.09 -17.05 -7.77
N TYR A 216 7.04 -17.81 -7.44
CA TYR A 216 6.31 -17.68 -6.19
C TYR A 216 6.26 -19.01 -5.45
N SER A 217 6.59 -18.99 -4.16
CA SER A 217 6.25 -20.09 -3.26
C SER A 217 4.80 -20.01 -2.82
N ARG A 218 4.27 -21.09 -2.21
CA ARG A 218 2.94 -21.04 -1.59
C ARG A 218 2.85 -19.94 -0.53
N ALA A 219 3.89 -19.76 0.30
CA ALA A 219 3.97 -18.68 1.29
C ALA A 219 3.91 -17.28 0.63
N ALA A 220 4.56 -17.11 -0.53
CA ALA A 220 4.48 -15.87 -1.29
C ALA A 220 3.07 -15.60 -1.81
N LEU A 221 2.42 -16.61 -2.40
CA LEU A 221 1.02 -16.48 -2.86
C LEU A 221 0.06 -16.23 -1.70
N LYS A 222 0.30 -16.84 -0.54
CA LYS A 222 -0.49 -16.65 0.68
C LYS A 222 -0.47 -15.18 1.14
N HIS A 223 0.71 -14.57 1.17
CA HIS A 223 0.83 -13.13 1.41
C HIS A 223 0.09 -12.32 0.33
N LEU A 224 0.28 -12.61 -0.96
CA LEU A 224 -0.35 -11.82 -2.03
C LEU A 224 -1.88 -11.88 -1.97
N VAL A 225 -2.45 -13.05 -1.70
CA VAL A 225 -3.89 -13.21 -1.44
C VAL A 225 -4.32 -12.35 -0.24
N CYS A 226 -3.53 -12.36 0.84
CA CYS A 226 -3.80 -11.52 2.01
C CYS A 226 -3.71 -10.02 1.70
N HIS A 227 -2.79 -9.63 0.83
CA HIS A 227 -2.48 -8.25 0.53
C HIS A 227 -3.51 -7.62 -0.42
N GLU A 228 -3.79 -8.28 -1.53
CA GLU A 228 -4.65 -7.75 -2.59
C GLU A 228 -6.14 -8.03 -2.32
N VAL A 229 -6.45 -9.15 -1.66
CA VAL A 229 -7.83 -9.68 -1.55
C VAL A 229 -8.34 -9.67 -0.10
N PHE A 230 -8.03 -10.70 0.68
CA PHE A 230 -8.62 -10.96 1.99
C PHE A 230 -7.53 -11.23 3.04
N PRO A 231 -7.36 -10.40 4.10
CA PRO A 231 -8.19 -9.27 4.52
C PRO A 231 -7.69 -7.91 3.99
N GLY A 232 -6.93 -7.87 2.90
CA GLY A 232 -6.22 -6.68 2.42
C GLY A 232 -7.07 -5.67 1.66
N HIS A 233 -6.57 -5.18 0.52
CA HIS A 233 -7.15 -4.06 -0.23
C HIS A 233 -8.64 -4.24 -0.57
N SER A 234 -9.03 -5.42 -1.05
CA SER A 234 -10.43 -5.67 -1.40
C SER A 234 -11.34 -5.66 -0.18
N THR A 235 -10.87 -6.19 0.95
CA THR A 235 -11.62 -6.14 2.22
C THR A 235 -11.75 -4.71 2.72
N GLN A 236 -10.71 -3.89 2.59
CA GLN A 236 -10.76 -2.49 2.97
C GLN A 236 -11.81 -1.70 2.18
N LEU A 237 -11.88 -1.93 0.87
CA LEU A 237 -12.90 -1.36 0.00
C LEU A 237 -14.32 -1.76 0.44
N LEU A 238 -14.55 -3.06 0.65
CA LEU A 238 -15.85 -3.60 1.07
C LEU A 238 -16.28 -3.08 2.44
N TYR A 239 -15.38 -3.13 3.43
CA TYR A 239 -15.63 -2.67 4.80
C TYR A 239 -15.97 -1.18 4.81
N THR A 240 -15.14 -0.37 4.15
CA THR A 240 -15.33 1.09 4.08
C THR A 240 -16.69 1.42 3.48
N ARG A 241 -17.05 0.78 2.36
CA ARG A 241 -18.34 0.99 1.71
C ARG A 241 -19.50 0.65 2.66
N ALA A 242 -19.42 -0.48 3.35
CA ALA A 242 -20.45 -0.91 4.30
C ALA A 242 -20.61 0.07 5.48
N GLU A 243 -19.50 0.58 6.04
CA GLU A 243 -19.56 1.56 7.13
C GLU A 243 -20.14 2.91 6.70
N VAL A 244 -19.86 3.34 5.47
CA VAL A 244 -20.43 4.57 4.90
C VAL A 244 -21.92 4.39 4.62
N ASP A 245 -22.33 3.28 4.00
CA ASP A 245 -23.75 2.99 3.74
C ASP A 245 -24.55 2.88 5.05
N ALA A 246 -23.93 2.37 6.11
CA ALA A 246 -24.53 2.32 7.44
C ALA A 246 -24.50 3.66 8.22
N GLY A 247 -23.90 4.71 7.66
CA GLY A 247 -23.78 6.02 8.30
C GLY A 247 -22.84 6.07 9.50
N ARG A 248 -21.96 5.07 9.66
CA ARG A 248 -20.98 4.98 10.75
C ARG A 248 -19.63 5.62 10.39
N SER A 249 -19.37 5.81 9.10
CA SER A 249 -18.18 6.49 8.59
C SER A 249 -18.51 7.73 7.77
N THR A 250 -17.57 8.67 7.74
CA THR A 250 -17.66 9.86 6.87
C THR A 250 -17.26 9.53 5.44
N LEU A 251 -17.72 10.33 4.49
CA LEU A 251 -17.57 10.06 3.06
C LEU A 251 -16.11 10.06 2.59
N ASP A 252 -15.21 10.75 3.30
CA ASP A 252 -13.77 10.70 3.01
C ASP A 252 -13.15 9.32 3.23
N ALA A 253 -13.82 8.41 3.95
CA ALA A 253 -13.38 7.03 4.05
C ALA A 253 -13.35 6.35 2.67
N LEU A 254 -14.19 6.76 1.71
CA LEU A 254 -14.19 6.22 0.34
C LEU A 254 -12.95 6.62 -0.48
N LEU A 255 -12.07 7.46 0.06
CA LEU A 255 -10.82 7.89 -0.56
C LEU A 255 -9.62 7.02 -0.18
N ILE A 256 -9.82 5.85 0.44
CA ILE A 256 -8.73 4.97 0.89
C ILE A 256 -7.70 4.61 -0.19
N THR A 257 -8.10 4.49 -1.46
CA THR A 257 -7.16 4.19 -2.56
C THR A 257 -6.51 5.42 -3.18
N THR A 258 -6.75 6.61 -2.65
CA THR A 258 -6.16 7.82 -3.24
C THR A 258 -4.65 7.69 -3.21
N ASN A 259 -4.00 8.03 -4.33
CA ASN A 259 -2.56 8.15 -4.42
C ASN A 259 -2.11 9.42 -3.68
N ALA A 260 -2.24 9.36 -2.37
CA ALA A 260 -1.98 10.35 -1.35
C ALA A 260 -1.53 9.61 -0.08
N ILE A 261 -1.56 10.29 1.07
CA ILE A 261 -1.14 9.72 2.36
C ILE A 261 -1.92 8.48 2.79
N THR A 262 -3.12 8.26 2.24
CA THR A 262 -3.95 7.07 2.49
C THR A 262 -3.31 5.80 1.94
N GLY A 263 -2.59 5.90 0.82
CA GLY A 263 -1.90 4.77 0.19
C GLY A 263 -0.88 4.12 1.13
N CYS A 264 -0.24 4.90 2.01
CA CYS A 264 0.70 4.36 2.99
C CYS A 264 0.03 3.41 3.99
N VAL A 265 -1.13 3.78 4.54
CA VAL A 265 -1.86 2.88 5.44
C VAL A 265 -2.47 1.70 4.68
N GLN A 266 -2.97 1.92 3.46
CA GLN A 266 -3.50 0.87 2.60
C GLN A 266 -2.48 -0.25 2.35
N GLU A 267 -1.25 0.10 1.98
CA GLU A 267 -0.15 -0.86 1.78
C GLU A 267 0.17 -1.61 3.08
N GLY A 268 0.17 -0.89 4.22
CA GLY A 268 0.33 -1.50 5.53
C GLY A 268 -0.76 -2.50 5.89
N ILE A 269 -2.02 -2.25 5.51
CA ILE A 269 -3.13 -3.18 5.69
C ILE A 269 -2.87 -4.45 4.88
N GLY A 270 -2.45 -4.31 3.63
CA GLY A 270 -2.14 -5.46 2.77
C GLY A 270 -1.00 -6.30 3.34
N ASP A 271 0.11 -5.67 3.74
CA ASP A 271 1.29 -6.35 4.26
C ASP A 271 1.07 -7.00 5.64
N GLN A 272 0.19 -6.42 6.45
CA GLN A 272 -0.20 -7.00 7.74
C GLN A 272 -1.37 -7.98 7.63
N GLY A 273 -1.96 -8.15 6.43
CA GLY A 273 -3.18 -8.93 6.22
C GLY A 273 -3.09 -10.35 6.78
N ILE A 274 -2.01 -11.06 6.49
CA ILE A 274 -1.79 -12.43 6.99
C ILE A 274 -1.75 -12.52 8.53
N HIS A 275 -1.31 -11.45 9.19
CA HIS A 275 -1.30 -11.35 10.65
C HIS A 275 -2.63 -10.91 11.25
N LEU A 276 -3.48 -10.21 10.49
CA LEU A 276 -4.81 -9.80 10.95
C LEU A 276 -5.76 -11.01 11.07
N ILE A 277 -5.51 -12.05 10.28
CA ILE A 277 -6.28 -13.32 10.27
C ILE A 277 -5.50 -14.52 10.84
N ASP A 278 -4.46 -14.25 11.64
CA ASP A 278 -3.64 -15.25 12.35
C ASP A 278 -3.20 -16.43 11.46
N TRP A 279 -2.71 -16.12 10.25
CA TRP A 279 -2.45 -17.10 9.20
C TRP A 279 -0.97 -17.26 8.86
N VAL A 280 -0.08 -17.06 9.84
CA VAL A 280 1.34 -17.48 9.75
C VAL A 280 1.46 -18.80 10.50
N GLU A 281 1.68 -19.90 9.78
CA GLU A 281 1.48 -21.25 10.35
C GLU A 281 2.77 -22.07 10.40
N ASP A 282 3.70 -21.84 9.48
CA ASP A 282 4.90 -22.67 9.32
C ASP A 282 6.18 -21.84 9.10
N ALA A 283 7.29 -22.55 8.89
CA ALA A 283 8.59 -21.94 8.69
C ALA A 283 8.70 -21.19 7.35
N ASP A 284 8.03 -21.64 6.29
CA ASP A 284 8.05 -20.97 4.99
C ASP A 284 7.32 -19.64 5.04
N ASP A 285 6.19 -19.58 5.71
CA ASP A 285 5.49 -18.33 5.99
C ASP A 285 6.42 -17.37 6.74
N ARG A 286 7.11 -17.84 7.79
CA ARG A 286 8.05 -17.02 8.56
C ARG A 286 9.24 -16.54 7.73
N ILE A 287 9.82 -17.41 6.91
CA ILE A 287 10.92 -17.07 5.99
C ILE A 287 10.46 -16.00 5.01
N TYR A 288 9.30 -16.21 4.37
CA TYR A 288 8.77 -15.25 3.39
C TYR A 288 8.46 -13.89 4.03
N GLN A 289 7.83 -13.87 5.22
CA GLN A 289 7.55 -12.63 5.94
C GLN A 289 8.84 -11.84 6.26
N GLN A 290 9.92 -12.51 6.67
CA GLN A 290 11.21 -11.83 6.89
C GLN A 290 11.86 -11.36 5.58
N LEU A 291 11.81 -12.18 4.52
CA LEU A 291 12.33 -11.81 3.21
C LEU A 291 11.59 -10.59 2.63
N ARG A 292 10.27 -10.53 2.79
CA ARG A 292 9.46 -9.37 2.42
C ARG A 292 9.86 -8.15 3.21
N ARG A 293 9.98 -8.28 4.55
CA ARG A 293 10.39 -7.17 5.43
C ARG A 293 11.72 -6.59 4.97
N LEU A 294 12.71 -7.43 4.71
CA LEU A 294 14.00 -7.02 4.14
C LEU A 294 13.83 -6.32 2.78
N ARG A 295 13.09 -6.92 1.84
CA ARG A 295 12.88 -6.37 0.50
C ARG A 295 12.20 -5.00 0.53
N SER A 296 11.23 -4.79 1.42
CA SER A 296 10.52 -3.52 1.59
C SER A 296 11.40 -2.41 2.19
N ALA A 297 12.26 -2.71 3.16
CA ALA A 297 13.25 -1.76 3.68
C ALA A 297 14.33 -1.45 2.62
N ALA A 298 14.89 -2.49 1.99
CA ALA A 298 15.94 -2.34 1.00
C ALA A 298 15.46 -1.57 -0.25
N GLN A 299 14.24 -1.80 -0.73
CA GLN A 299 13.72 -1.00 -1.86
C GLN A 299 13.52 0.48 -1.48
N THR A 300 13.19 0.78 -0.22
CA THR A 300 13.09 2.16 0.27
C THR A 300 14.47 2.82 0.23
N ASN A 301 15.51 2.13 0.72
CA ASN A 301 16.90 2.58 0.64
C ASN A 301 17.37 2.76 -0.80
N ALA A 302 17.06 1.82 -1.68
CA ALA A 302 17.44 1.86 -3.08
C ALA A 302 16.80 3.05 -3.81
N ALA A 303 15.50 3.28 -3.60
CA ALA A 303 14.80 4.42 -4.19
C ALA A 303 15.37 5.75 -3.70
N TRP A 304 15.68 5.86 -2.40
CA TRP A 304 16.29 7.06 -1.83
C TRP A 304 17.70 7.31 -2.40
N ALA A 305 18.55 6.28 -2.41
CA ALA A 305 19.90 6.34 -2.97
C ALA A 305 19.89 6.78 -4.44
N TYR A 306 18.97 6.22 -5.22
CA TYR A 306 18.86 6.51 -6.64
C TYR A 306 18.33 7.93 -6.89
N MET A 307 17.23 8.29 -6.24
CA MET A 307 16.47 9.51 -6.58
C MET A 307 16.91 10.77 -5.82
N VAL A 308 17.60 10.61 -4.68
CA VAL A 308 18.04 11.73 -3.84
C VAL A 308 19.55 11.86 -3.83
N GLU A 309 20.27 10.75 -3.69
CA GLU A 309 21.74 10.76 -3.53
C GLU A 309 22.49 10.60 -4.86
N GLY A 310 21.77 10.35 -5.96
CA GLY A 310 22.34 10.24 -7.30
C GLY A 310 23.14 8.96 -7.53
N GLN A 311 22.87 7.91 -6.75
CA GLN A 311 23.49 6.60 -6.96
C GLN A 311 23.19 6.09 -8.39
N PRO A 312 24.16 5.59 -9.15
CA PRO A 312 23.92 5.04 -10.48
C PRO A 312 22.87 3.93 -10.49
N ALA A 313 22.14 3.80 -11.61
CA ALA A 313 21.11 2.77 -11.76
C ALA A 313 21.67 1.35 -11.62
N GLU A 314 22.89 1.11 -12.12
CA GLU A 314 23.58 -0.19 -12.01
C GLU A 314 23.90 -0.55 -10.55
N ASP A 315 24.48 0.39 -9.79
CA ASP A 315 24.78 0.20 -8.36
C ASP A 315 23.49 0.00 -7.54
N THR A 316 22.42 0.70 -7.90
CA THR A 316 21.10 0.52 -7.29
C THR A 316 20.51 -0.85 -7.61
N ALA A 317 20.67 -1.34 -8.84
CA ALA A 317 20.26 -2.69 -9.22
C ALA A 317 21.06 -3.74 -8.45
N ALA A 318 22.38 -3.55 -8.32
CA ALA A 318 23.25 -4.43 -7.56
C ALA A 318 22.83 -4.49 -6.08
N TYR A 319 22.54 -3.35 -5.45
CA TYR A 319 22.02 -3.32 -4.09
C TYR A 319 20.71 -4.10 -3.93
N LEU A 320 19.74 -3.91 -4.83
CA LEU A 320 18.48 -4.67 -4.82
C LEU A 320 18.70 -6.18 -5.05
N ARG A 321 19.68 -6.56 -5.86
CA ARG A 321 20.00 -7.96 -6.14
C ARG A 321 20.72 -8.64 -4.99
N ASP A 322 21.69 -7.96 -4.38
CA ASP A 322 22.63 -8.57 -3.45
C ASP A 322 22.19 -8.41 -1.98
N VAL A 323 21.63 -7.25 -1.64
CA VAL A 323 21.19 -6.95 -0.27
C VAL A 323 19.75 -7.41 -0.06
N ALA A 324 18.85 -7.09 -1.00
CA ALA A 324 17.44 -7.50 -0.92
C ALA A 324 17.18 -8.91 -1.47
N MET A 325 18.19 -9.54 -2.09
CA MET A 325 18.09 -10.87 -2.71
C MET A 325 16.91 -10.93 -3.69
N GLY A 326 16.70 -9.86 -4.44
CA GLY A 326 15.56 -9.71 -5.34
C GLY A 326 15.74 -10.51 -6.63
N GLN A 327 14.65 -11.10 -7.12
CA GLN A 327 14.60 -11.69 -8.46
C GLN A 327 14.76 -10.59 -9.53
N GLU A 328 15.36 -10.92 -10.68
CA GLU A 328 15.74 -9.91 -11.68
C GLU A 328 14.53 -9.11 -12.22
N ALA A 329 13.39 -9.75 -12.44
CA ALA A 329 12.17 -9.05 -12.85
C ALA A 329 11.72 -8.02 -11.79
N TRP A 330 11.84 -8.36 -10.51
CA TRP A 330 11.53 -7.46 -9.40
C TRP A 330 12.53 -6.30 -9.31
N VAL A 331 13.83 -6.57 -9.45
CA VAL A 331 14.89 -5.53 -9.44
C VAL A 331 14.63 -4.49 -10.53
N ARG A 332 14.38 -4.92 -11.78
CA ARG A 332 14.05 -4.01 -12.89
C ARG A 332 12.77 -3.23 -12.62
N GLY A 333 11.74 -3.89 -12.09
CA GLY A 333 10.47 -3.27 -11.73
C GLY A 333 10.63 -2.14 -10.71
N ARG A 334 11.41 -2.36 -9.65
CA ARG A 334 11.66 -1.36 -8.60
C ARG A 334 12.48 -0.17 -9.09
N LEU A 335 13.48 -0.39 -9.95
CA LEU A 335 14.20 0.71 -10.60
C LEU A 335 13.27 1.56 -11.48
N ARG A 336 12.45 0.91 -12.32
CA ARG A 336 11.48 1.61 -13.18
C ARG A 336 10.46 2.39 -12.36
N MET A 337 9.95 1.80 -11.28
CA MET A 337 8.99 2.45 -10.39
C MET A 337 9.62 3.65 -9.69
N ALA A 338 10.86 3.53 -9.15
CA ALA A 338 11.53 4.61 -8.43
C ALA A 338 11.70 5.87 -9.28
N ALA A 339 12.01 5.69 -10.57
CA ALA A 339 12.15 6.78 -11.53
C ALA A 339 10.83 7.45 -11.92
N HIS A 340 9.68 6.84 -11.61
CA HIS A 340 8.40 7.36 -12.02
C HIS A 340 8.08 8.67 -11.26
N PRO A 341 7.75 9.79 -11.94
CA PRO A 341 7.66 11.13 -11.31
C PRO A 341 6.59 11.26 -10.22
N PHE A 342 5.48 10.52 -10.32
CA PHE A 342 4.41 10.50 -9.32
C PHE A 342 4.44 9.26 -8.41
N ARG A 343 4.55 8.06 -8.99
CA ARG A 343 4.56 6.76 -8.28
C ARG A 343 5.86 6.40 -7.57
N GLY A 344 7.01 6.92 -7.97
CA GLY A 344 8.31 6.58 -7.35
C GLY A 344 8.35 6.79 -5.83
N PRO A 345 7.90 7.93 -5.31
CA PRO A 345 7.80 8.17 -3.87
C PRO A 345 6.96 7.14 -3.11
N PHE A 346 5.97 6.51 -3.75
CA PHE A 346 5.13 5.47 -3.13
C PHE A 346 5.92 4.20 -2.79
N ILE A 347 7.16 4.02 -3.27
CA ILE A 347 8.00 2.89 -2.81
C ILE A 347 8.21 2.93 -1.28
N ALA A 348 8.28 4.11 -0.67
CA ALA A 348 8.43 4.24 0.77
C ALA A 348 7.19 3.75 1.56
N SER A 349 6.02 3.73 0.90
CA SER A 349 4.75 3.34 1.52
C SER A 349 4.73 1.87 1.95
N TYR A 350 5.37 0.97 1.20
CA TYR A 350 5.45 -0.46 1.52
C TYR A 350 6.16 -0.74 2.85
N TRP A 351 7.20 0.01 3.19
CA TRP A 351 7.89 -0.13 4.47
C TRP A 351 7.19 0.66 5.56
N ALA A 352 7.00 1.96 5.34
CA ALA A 352 6.46 2.87 6.33
C ALA A 352 5.02 2.49 6.73
N GLY A 353 4.20 2.10 5.76
CA GLY A 353 2.85 1.62 5.94
C GLY A 353 2.79 0.34 6.76
N ASN A 354 3.56 -0.67 6.34
CA ASN A 354 3.71 -1.92 7.07
C ASN A 354 4.12 -1.68 8.53
N GLU A 355 5.13 -0.85 8.78
CA GLU A 355 5.58 -0.53 10.13
C GLU A 355 4.53 0.26 10.92
N ALA A 356 3.79 1.17 10.30
CA ALA A 356 2.72 1.93 10.95
C ALA A 356 1.60 1.01 11.44
N VAL A 357 1.10 0.11 10.57
CA VAL A 357 0.05 -0.85 10.93
C VAL A 357 0.57 -1.87 11.93
N ARG A 358 1.78 -2.43 11.72
CA ARG A 358 2.40 -3.42 12.61
C ARG A 358 2.55 -2.90 14.04
N LYS A 359 3.08 -1.68 14.22
CA LYS A 359 3.31 -1.07 15.55
C LYS A 359 2.01 -0.83 16.32
N VAL A 360 0.90 -0.59 15.63
CA VAL A 360 -0.41 -0.51 16.28
C VAL A 360 -0.93 -1.91 16.58
N ARG A 361 -0.97 -2.80 15.58
CA ARG A 361 -1.44 -4.20 15.71
C ARG A 361 -0.77 -4.94 16.87
N GLU A 362 0.54 -4.80 17.04
CA GLU A 362 1.29 -5.48 18.12
C GLU A 362 0.95 -5.01 19.53
N ARG A 363 0.30 -3.85 19.67
CA ARG A 363 -0.17 -3.34 20.96
C ARG A 363 -1.64 -3.70 21.23
N VAL A 364 -2.39 -4.11 20.20
CA VAL A 364 -3.83 -4.41 20.29
C VAL A 364 -4.06 -5.63 21.17
N THR A 365 -5.04 -5.50 22.06
CA THR A 365 -5.49 -6.58 22.94
C THR A 365 -6.81 -7.17 22.42
N PRO A 366 -7.26 -8.33 22.92
CA PRO A 366 -8.59 -8.85 22.58
C PRO A 366 -9.71 -7.83 22.82
N ASP A 367 -9.62 -7.03 23.89
CA ASP A 367 -10.65 -6.04 24.27
C ASP A 367 -10.68 -4.82 23.33
N THR A 368 -9.54 -4.46 22.71
CA THR A 368 -9.43 -3.31 21.82
C THR A 368 -9.44 -3.68 20.33
N ARG A 369 -9.52 -4.98 20.02
CA ARG A 369 -9.46 -5.50 18.65
C ARG A 369 -10.57 -4.96 17.75
N GLU A 370 -11.82 -4.95 18.22
CA GLU A 370 -12.94 -4.44 17.42
C GLU A 370 -12.76 -2.96 17.08
N ALA A 371 -12.38 -2.14 18.07
CA ALA A 371 -12.11 -0.72 17.87
C ALA A 371 -10.93 -0.49 16.92
N PHE A 372 -9.90 -1.35 16.97
CA PHE A 372 -8.78 -1.31 16.04
C PHE A 372 -9.22 -1.59 14.61
N LEU A 373 -10.06 -2.61 14.39
CA LEU A 373 -10.58 -2.93 13.05
C LEU A 373 -11.41 -1.78 12.48
N VAL A 374 -12.25 -1.14 13.30
CA VAL A 374 -13.00 0.06 12.89
C VAL A 374 -12.06 1.22 12.54
N ALA A 375 -10.99 1.42 13.32
CA ALA A 375 -10.01 2.47 13.05
C ALA A 375 -9.20 2.20 11.75
N LEU A 376 -8.88 0.94 11.49
CA LEU A 376 -8.04 0.49 10.38
C LEU A 376 -8.81 0.41 9.05
N PHE A 377 -10.01 -0.19 9.07
CA PHE A 377 -10.82 -0.44 7.88
C PHE A 377 -11.99 0.53 7.69
N GLY A 378 -12.55 1.06 8.78
CA GLY A 378 -13.71 1.94 8.72
C GLY A 378 -13.38 3.39 8.42
N ARG A 379 -12.11 3.80 8.51
CA ARG A 379 -11.69 5.20 8.33
C ARG A 379 -10.51 5.29 7.38
N ALA A 380 -10.46 6.37 6.59
CA ALA A 380 -9.22 6.77 5.96
C ALA A 380 -8.26 7.32 7.02
N GLN A 381 -7.02 6.83 6.98
CA GLN A 381 -5.95 7.11 7.94
C GLN A 381 -4.65 7.51 7.23
N SER A 382 -3.79 8.21 7.96
CA SER A 382 -2.38 8.39 7.67
C SER A 382 -1.56 7.57 8.67
N PRO A 383 -0.25 7.33 8.41
CA PRO A 383 0.61 6.70 9.41
C PRO A 383 0.59 7.41 10.77
N GLU A 384 0.59 8.75 10.76
CA GLU A 384 0.55 9.57 11.96
C GLU A 384 -0.80 9.43 12.69
N SER A 385 -1.92 9.58 11.99
CA SER A 385 -3.25 9.52 12.62
C SER A 385 -3.57 8.11 13.14
N LEU A 386 -3.14 7.05 12.43
CA LEU A 386 -3.27 5.67 12.90
C LEU A 386 -2.44 5.41 14.16
N SER A 387 -1.24 6.01 14.28
CA SER A 387 -0.36 5.84 15.44
C SER A 387 -0.99 6.34 16.74
N MET A 388 -1.95 7.27 16.66
CA MET A 388 -2.70 7.82 17.79
C MET A 388 -3.73 6.83 18.37
N PHE A 389 -3.94 5.67 17.75
CA PHE A 389 -4.83 4.65 18.29
C PHE A 389 -4.36 4.19 19.67
N ALA A 390 -5.27 4.29 20.66
CA ALA A 390 -5.07 3.82 22.01
C ALA A 390 -5.43 2.33 22.07
N ALA A 391 -4.41 1.49 22.02
CA ALA A 391 -4.51 0.04 22.00
C ALA A 391 -4.77 -0.59 23.37
#